data_AF-A0AAJ5C0S8-F1
#
_entry.id   AF-A0AAJ5C0S8-F1
#
_cell.length_a   1.000
_cell.length_b   1.000
_cell.length_c   1.000
_cell.angle_alpha   90.00
_cell.angle_beta   90.00
_cell.angle_gamma   90.00
#
_symmetry.space_group_name_H-M   'P 1'
#
loop_
_entity.id
_entity.type
_entity.pdbx_description
1 polymer ?
#
loop_
_entity_poly.entity_id
_entity_poly.type
_entity_poly.pdbx_seq_one_letter_code
_entity_poly.pdbx_strand_id
1 'polypeptide(L)'
;MKLKHLNIQDKTFKANGKNYQIETGDISIERWSKYEEFTLELQYGVSQTEMFQNWMKVTQLANELKFTDIAVLANNMQNGLMNVFDRQIVALKICALFINEEKENRGIISDDIINNKINDWSEEGFSIGPFFQLALGFSRLINQISSTLTPESLAVIEKLNQTGITKSDI
;
A
#
# COMPACT_ATOMS: atom_id res chain seq x y z
N MET A 1 25.93 15.36 4.30
CA MET A 1 25.02 15.67 3.16
C MET A 1 23.66 16.04 3.74
N LYS A 2 22.98 17.08 3.21
CA LYS A 2 21.66 17.49 3.70
C LYS A 2 20.57 16.74 2.93
N LEU A 3 19.64 16.08 3.63
CA LEU A 3 18.56 15.32 3.00
C LEU A 3 17.58 16.24 2.26
N LYS A 4 17.15 15.84 1.08
CA LYS A 4 16.07 16.50 0.32
C LYS A 4 14.72 16.14 0.94
N HIS A 5 13.80 17.09 0.96
CA HIS A 5 12.46 16.87 1.50
C HIS A 5 11.46 17.00 0.37
N LEU A 6 10.67 15.95 0.16
CA LEU A 6 9.59 15.96 -0.82
C LEU A 6 8.50 16.95 -0.39
N ASN A 7 8.15 17.88 -1.25
CA ASN A 7 6.97 18.71 -1.08
C ASN A 7 5.75 18.00 -1.70
N ILE A 8 4.92 17.43 -0.85
CA ILE A 8 3.75 16.63 -1.27
C ILE A 8 2.72 17.48 -2.03
N GLN A 9 2.65 18.79 -1.74
CA GLN A 9 1.65 19.68 -2.34
C GLN A 9 1.90 19.94 -3.82
N ASP A 10 3.15 19.91 -4.26
CA ASP A 10 3.52 20.14 -5.65
C ASP A 10 3.08 18.98 -6.56
N LYS A 11 2.73 17.83 -5.96
CA LYS A 11 2.37 16.56 -6.61
C LYS A 11 3.38 16.07 -7.64
N THR A 12 4.52 16.72 -7.77
CA THR A 12 5.55 16.41 -8.76
C THR A 12 6.91 16.68 -8.15
N PHE A 13 7.91 15.88 -8.53
CA PHE A 13 9.29 16.07 -8.10
C PHE A 13 10.25 15.40 -9.07
N LYS A 14 11.55 15.69 -8.93
CA LYS A 14 12.60 15.03 -9.71
C LYS A 14 13.45 14.14 -8.82
N ALA A 15 13.79 12.96 -9.33
CA ALA A 15 14.76 12.06 -8.71
C ALA A 15 15.54 11.31 -9.79
N ASN A 16 16.85 11.23 -9.64
CA ASN A 16 17.75 10.55 -10.57
C ASN A 16 17.54 10.94 -12.04
N GLY A 17 17.33 12.24 -12.29
CA GLY A 17 17.06 12.79 -13.63
C GLY A 17 15.67 12.51 -14.20
N LYS A 18 14.79 11.81 -13.48
CA LYS A 18 13.42 11.46 -13.89
C LYS A 18 12.40 12.39 -13.22
N ASN A 19 11.28 12.64 -13.91
CA ASN A 19 10.15 13.38 -13.37
C ASN A 19 9.13 12.39 -12.79
N TYR A 20 8.74 12.59 -11.53
CA TYR A 20 7.73 11.81 -10.84
C TYR A 20 6.49 12.64 -10.57
N GLN A 21 5.34 11.98 -10.60
CA GLN A 21 4.03 12.53 -10.28
C GLN A 21 3.37 11.70 -9.19
N ILE A 22 2.79 12.36 -8.19
CA ILE A 22 1.99 11.78 -7.11
C ILE A 22 0.53 11.76 -7.56
N GLU A 23 0.01 10.56 -7.83
CA GLU A 23 -1.32 10.30 -8.35
C GLU A 23 -2.17 9.66 -7.23
N THR A 24 -3.21 10.35 -6.74
CA THR A 24 -3.96 9.95 -5.53
C THR A 24 -5.38 9.44 -5.80
N GLY A 25 -5.80 9.40 -7.07
CA GLY A 25 -7.20 9.15 -7.46
C GLY A 25 -7.45 7.81 -8.12
N ASP A 26 -6.51 7.33 -8.95
CA ASP A 26 -6.72 6.17 -9.80
C ASP A 26 -5.44 5.33 -9.84
N ILE A 27 -5.54 4.06 -9.43
CA ILE A 27 -4.49 3.06 -9.62
C ILE A 27 -5.06 1.87 -10.39
N SER A 28 -4.22 1.18 -11.16
CA SER A 28 -4.64 -0.02 -11.86
C SER A 28 -5.03 -1.15 -10.89
N ILE A 29 -5.81 -2.12 -11.38
CA ILE A 29 -6.17 -3.32 -10.61
C ILE A 29 -4.92 -4.04 -10.09
N GLU A 30 -3.86 -4.11 -10.90
CA GLU A 30 -2.61 -4.76 -10.50
C GLU A 30 -1.93 -4.04 -9.32
N ARG A 31 -1.91 -2.70 -9.36
CA ARG A 31 -1.42 -1.88 -8.24
C ARG A 31 -2.31 -1.97 -7.03
N TRP A 32 -3.63 -2.09 -7.22
CA TRP A 32 -4.57 -2.30 -6.12
C TRP A 32 -4.26 -3.60 -5.37
N SER A 33 -4.07 -4.70 -6.09
CA SER A 33 -3.72 -5.98 -5.47
C SER A 33 -2.43 -5.90 -4.65
N LYS A 34 -1.39 -5.26 -5.19
CA LYS A 34 -0.12 -5.01 -4.46
C LYS A 34 -0.31 -4.07 -3.27
N TYR A 35 -1.18 -3.07 -3.41
CA TYR A 35 -1.49 -2.14 -2.34
C TYR A 35 -2.15 -2.86 -1.15
N GLU A 36 -3.10 -3.76 -1.39
CA GLU A 36 -3.73 -4.56 -0.33
C GLU A 36 -2.69 -5.41 0.41
N GLU A 37 -1.80 -6.08 -0.35
CA GLU A 37 -0.67 -6.85 0.19
C GLU A 37 0.21 -6.00 1.11
N PHE A 38 0.72 -4.87 0.61
CA PHE A 38 1.63 -4.01 1.37
C PHE A 38 0.95 -3.30 2.53
N THR A 39 -0.34 -3.00 2.43
CA THR A 39 -1.08 -2.36 3.52
C THR A 39 -1.28 -3.32 4.70
N LEU A 40 -1.44 -4.62 4.44
CA LEU A 40 -1.42 -5.64 5.49
C LEU A 40 -0.02 -5.77 6.09
N GLU A 41 1.03 -5.83 5.26
CA GLU A 41 2.42 -5.89 5.71
C GLU A 41 2.79 -4.67 6.58
N LEU A 42 2.32 -3.47 6.21
CA LEU A 42 2.56 -2.24 6.97
C LEU A 42 1.88 -2.27 8.35
N GLN A 43 0.67 -2.84 8.42
CA GLN A 43 -0.12 -2.92 9.65
C GLN A 43 0.43 -3.97 10.62
N TYR A 44 0.81 -5.15 10.10
CA TYR A 44 1.19 -6.30 10.91
C TYR A 44 2.71 -6.51 11.01
N GLY A 45 3.52 -5.74 10.27
CA GLY A 45 4.99 -5.84 10.32
C GLY A 45 5.55 -7.18 9.84
N VAL A 46 4.72 -8.03 9.24
CA VAL A 46 5.08 -9.35 8.68
C VAL A 46 4.41 -9.52 7.34
N SER A 47 5.04 -10.30 6.45
CA SER A 47 4.44 -10.61 5.14
C SER A 47 3.19 -11.49 5.28
N GLN A 48 2.30 -11.46 4.29
CA GLN A 48 1.13 -12.35 4.25
C GLN A 48 1.54 -13.84 4.27
N THR A 49 2.61 -14.19 3.56
CA THR A 49 3.17 -15.55 3.53
C THR A 49 3.64 -16.00 4.90
N GLU A 50 4.39 -15.15 5.60
CA GLU A 50 4.86 -15.45 6.96
C GLU A 50 3.69 -15.59 7.93
N MET A 51 2.68 -14.70 7.84
CA MET A 51 1.47 -14.79 8.65
C MET A 51 0.75 -16.13 8.44
N PHE A 52 0.58 -16.55 7.18
CA PHE A 52 -0.05 -17.83 6.85
C PHE A 52 0.77 -19.03 7.36
N GLN A 53 2.09 -19.02 7.18
CA GLN A 53 2.99 -20.05 7.69
C GLN A 53 2.92 -20.19 9.21
N ASN A 54 2.85 -19.06 9.93
CA ASN A 54 2.68 -19.05 11.37
C ASN A 54 1.36 -19.70 11.79
N TRP A 55 0.25 -19.42 11.10
CA TRP A 55 -1.05 -20.06 11.39
C TRP A 55 -1.07 -21.56 11.07
N MET A 56 -0.44 -21.98 9.96
CA MET A 56 -0.25 -23.39 9.67
C MET A 56 0.54 -24.08 10.77
N LYS A 57 1.60 -23.41 11.29
CA LYS A 57 2.42 -23.95 12.37
C LYS A 57 1.65 -24.08 13.68
N VAL A 58 0.81 -23.11 14.02
CA VAL A 58 -0.11 -23.21 15.17
C VAL A 58 -1.00 -24.43 15.05
N THR A 59 -1.58 -24.67 13.87
CA THR A 59 -2.48 -25.81 13.63
C THR A 59 -1.74 -27.14 13.78
N GLN A 60 -0.53 -27.23 13.23
CA GLN A 60 0.34 -28.39 13.39
C GLN A 60 0.63 -28.66 14.88
N LEU A 61 1.09 -27.66 15.62
CA LEU A 61 1.45 -27.80 17.03
C LEU A 61 0.26 -28.14 17.92
N ALA A 62 -0.94 -27.64 17.58
CA ALA A 62 -2.18 -27.96 18.27
C ALA A 62 -2.55 -29.44 18.09
N ASN A 63 -2.43 -29.96 16.87
CA ASN A 63 -2.63 -31.39 16.59
C ASN A 63 -1.60 -32.28 17.31
N GLU A 64 -0.39 -31.77 17.54
CA GLU A 64 0.67 -32.44 18.31
C GLU A 64 0.55 -32.23 19.84
N LEU A 65 -0.48 -31.51 20.32
CA LEU A 65 -0.70 -31.15 21.72
C LEU A 65 0.48 -30.38 22.38
N LYS A 66 1.26 -29.65 21.58
CA LYS A 66 2.44 -28.89 22.01
C LYS A 66 2.07 -27.46 22.43
N PHE A 67 1.24 -27.32 23.46
CA PHE A 67 0.68 -26.03 23.88
C PHE A 67 1.73 -25.00 24.31
N THR A 68 2.84 -25.43 24.91
CA THR A 68 3.95 -24.53 25.27
C THR A 68 4.58 -23.89 24.04
N ASP A 69 4.80 -24.66 22.97
CA ASP A 69 5.36 -24.15 21.72
C ASP A 69 4.39 -23.19 21.01
N ILE A 70 3.09 -23.46 21.10
CA ILE A 70 2.04 -22.53 20.61
C ILE A 70 2.12 -21.19 21.35
N ALA A 71 2.27 -21.22 22.68
CA ALA A 71 2.36 -20.00 23.48
C ALA A 71 3.61 -19.18 23.12
N VAL A 72 4.76 -19.84 22.89
CA VAL A 72 5.99 -19.18 22.44
C VAL A 72 5.80 -18.57 21.05
N LEU A 73 5.23 -19.32 20.10
CA LEU A 73 4.98 -18.83 18.75
C LEU A 73 4.02 -17.62 18.76
N ALA A 74 2.93 -17.69 19.53
CA ALA A 74 1.99 -16.58 19.67
C ALA A 74 2.65 -15.33 20.26
N ASN A 75 3.50 -15.49 21.29
CA ASN A 75 4.28 -14.39 21.86
C ASN A 75 5.27 -13.81 20.83
N ASN A 76 5.91 -14.64 20.01
CA ASN A 76 6.80 -14.17 18.95
C ASN A 76 6.05 -13.42 17.85
N MET A 77 4.87 -13.90 17.44
CA MET A 77 4.01 -13.19 16.50
C MET A 77 3.59 -11.82 17.05
N GLN A 78 3.27 -11.74 18.35
CA GLN A 78 2.96 -10.47 19.01
C GLN A 78 4.15 -9.51 19.04
N ASN A 79 5.37 -10.02 19.25
CA ASN A 79 6.58 -9.19 19.28
C ASN A 79 7.10 -8.82 17.89
N GLY A 80 6.90 -9.67 16.88
CA GLY A 80 7.26 -9.40 15.47
C GLY A 80 6.53 -8.17 14.92
N LEU A 81 5.30 -7.91 15.39
CA LEU A 81 4.56 -6.68 15.12
C LEU A 81 5.36 -5.41 15.46
N MET A 82 6.33 -5.46 16.39
CA MET A 82 7.08 -4.29 16.86
C MET A 82 8.30 -3.93 16.00
N ASN A 83 8.66 -4.71 14.97
CA ASN A 83 9.82 -4.41 14.14
C ASN A 83 9.54 -3.23 13.18
N VAL A 84 10.07 -2.06 13.53
CA VAL A 84 9.86 -0.78 12.83
C VAL A 84 10.67 -0.66 11.54
N PHE A 85 11.79 -1.38 11.41
CA PHE A 85 12.69 -1.27 10.26
C PHE A 85 12.03 -1.73 8.95
N ASP A 86 11.29 -2.83 8.96
CA ASP A 86 10.63 -3.34 7.75
C ASP A 86 9.48 -2.44 7.30
N ARG A 87 8.82 -1.74 8.24
CA ARG A 87 7.73 -0.82 7.95
C ARG A 87 8.16 0.37 7.08
N GLN A 88 9.42 0.80 7.18
CA GLN A 88 9.96 1.88 6.36
C GLN A 88 10.05 1.50 4.89
N ILE A 89 10.51 0.28 4.61
CA ILE A 89 10.58 -0.26 3.25
C ILE A 89 9.18 -0.44 2.68
N VAL A 90 8.24 -0.98 3.46
CA VAL A 90 6.85 -1.17 3.02
C VAL A 90 6.15 0.16 2.73
N ALA A 91 6.41 1.19 3.53
CA ALA A 91 5.87 2.54 3.25
C ALA A 91 6.35 3.07 1.89
N LEU A 92 7.62 2.86 1.55
CA LEU A 92 8.17 3.24 0.24
C LEU A 92 7.55 2.40 -0.90
N LYS A 93 7.32 1.10 -0.68
CA LYS A 93 6.60 0.25 -1.65
C LYS A 93 5.20 0.78 -1.90
N ILE A 94 4.46 1.17 -0.87
CA ILE A 94 3.12 1.79 -1.01
C ILE A 94 3.23 3.08 -1.81
N CYS A 95 4.18 3.97 -1.48
CA CYS A 95 4.40 5.18 -2.26
C CYS A 95 4.67 4.89 -3.75
N ALA A 96 5.43 3.85 -4.08
CA ALA A 96 5.76 3.48 -5.45
C ALA A 96 4.53 3.08 -6.30
N LEU A 97 3.42 2.71 -5.66
CA LEU A 97 2.16 2.41 -6.35
C LEU A 97 1.42 3.67 -6.82
N PHE A 98 1.62 4.80 -6.13
CA PHE A 98 0.95 6.07 -6.39
C PHE A 98 1.89 7.14 -6.97
N ILE A 99 3.20 6.91 -6.95
CA ILE A 99 4.20 7.83 -7.48
C ILE A 99 4.75 7.28 -8.78
N ASN A 100 4.44 7.93 -9.91
CA ASN A 100 4.73 7.44 -11.25
C ASN A 100 5.75 8.30 -11.97
N GLU A 101 6.67 7.64 -12.66
CA GLU A 101 7.52 8.34 -13.63
C GLU A 101 6.66 8.76 -14.84
N GLU A 102 6.99 9.91 -15.44
CA GLU A 102 6.21 10.52 -16.52
C GLU A 102 5.85 9.55 -17.65
N LYS A 103 6.77 8.66 -18.04
CA LYS A 103 6.63 7.70 -19.15
C LYS A 103 6.27 6.28 -18.71
N GLU A 104 5.97 6.06 -17.44
CA GLU A 104 5.66 4.76 -16.89
C GLU A 104 4.32 4.22 -17.40
N ASN A 105 4.21 2.91 -17.64
CA ASN A 105 2.92 2.29 -17.89
C ASN A 105 2.15 2.13 -16.57
N ARG A 106 1.08 2.92 -16.38
CA ARG A 106 0.24 2.88 -15.17
C ARG A 106 -0.50 1.56 -15.00
N GLY A 107 -0.70 0.81 -16.07
CA GLY A 107 -1.40 -0.48 -16.06
C GLY A 107 -0.63 -1.60 -15.37
N ILE A 108 0.70 -1.52 -15.33
CA ILE A 108 1.59 -2.62 -14.91
C ILE A 108 2.40 -2.19 -13.69
N ILE A 109 2.66 -3.12 -12.76
CA ILE A 109 3.58 -2.88 -11.64
C ILE A 109 4.29 -4.18 -11.23
N SER A 110 5.62 -4.17 -11.29
CA SER A 110 6.45 -5.28 -10.79
C SER A 110 7.29 -4.82 -9.60
N ASP A 111 7.80 -5.79 -8.84
CA ASP A 111 8.72 -5.51 -7.73
C ASP A 111 10.00 -4.81 -8.24
N ASP A 112 10.46 -5.12 -9.46
CA ASP A 112 11.58 -4.41 -10.09
C ASP A 112 11.26 -2.94 -10.35
N ILE A 113 10.06 -2.62 -10.84
CA ILE A 113 9.63 -1.23 -11.05
C ILE A 113 9.60 -0.49 -9.71
N ILE A 114 9.03 -1.12 -8.67
CA ILE A 114 8.99 -0.55 -7.32
C ILE A 114 10.40 -0.28 -6.80
N ASN A 115 11.28 -1.27 -6.86
CA ASN A 115 12.65 -1.17 -6.36
C ASN A 115 13.45 -0.11 -7.12
N ASN A 116 13.29 -0.01 -8.44
CA ASN A 116 13.94 1.02 -9.24
C ASN A 116 13.54 2.44 -8.79
N LYS A 117 12.25 2.69 -8.54
CA LYS A 117 11.79 3.98 -8.01
C LYS A 117 12.40 4.28 -6.64
N ILE A 118 12.41 3.31 -5.74
CA ILE A 118 12.97 3.46 -4.40
C ILE A 118 14.46 3.79 -4.48
N ASN A 119 15.19 3.12 -5.37
CA ASN A 119 16.60 3.39 -5.62
C ASN A 119 16.80 4.81 -6.17
N ASP A 120 15.99 5.24 -7.13
CA ASP A 120 16.04 6.61 -7.67
C ASP A 120 15.86 7.66 -6.55
N TRP A 121 14.93 7.44 -5.61
CA TRP A 121 14.70 8.36 -4.49
C TRP A 121 15.82 8.32 -3.44
N SER A 122 16.39 7.14 -3.21
CA SER A 122 17.51 6.93 -2.30
C SER A 122 18.79 7.61 -2.81
N GLU A 123 19.13 7.39 -4.09
CA GLU A 123 20.29 8.00 -4.75
C GLU A 123 20.20 9.53 -4.81
N GLU A 124 19.00 10.07 -5.05
CA GLU A 124 18.76 11.52 -5.01
C GLU A 124 18.93 12.11 -3.59
N GLY A 125 18.90 11.28 -2.55
CA GLY A 125 19.11 11.66 -1.16
C GLY A 125 17.86 12.22 -0.48
N PHE A 126 16.67 11.68 -0.80
CA PHE A 126 15.44 12.09 -0.13
C PHE A 126 15.32 11.55 1.30
N SER A 127 14.71 12.38 2.16
CA SER A 127 14.26 12.03 3.50
C SER A 127 13.04 11.10 3.42
N ILE A 128 13.02 10.05 4.24
CA ILE A 128 11.90 9.09 4.30
C ILE A 128 10.63 9.67 4.94
N GLY A 129 10.74 10.71 5.77
CA GLY A 129 9.63 11.25 6.56
C GLY A 129 8.39 11.61 5.71
N PRO A 130 8.54 12.41 4.64
CA PRO A 130 7.44 12.71 3.72
C PRO A 130 6.82 11.48 3.03
N PHE A 131 7.62 10.48 2.66
CA PHE A 131 7.11 9.24 2.07
C PHE A 131 6.28 8.45 3.08
N PHE A 132 6.73 8.36 4.33
CA PHE A 132 5.96 7.71 5.37
C PHE A 132 4.61 8.40 5.62
N GLN A 133 4.57 9.73 5.60
CA GLN A 133 3.33 10.50 5.68
C GLN A 133 2.39 10.22 4.50
N LEU A 134 2.93 10.14 3.28
CA LEU A 134 2.18 9.77 2.08
C LEU A 134 1.59 8.36 2.20
N ALA A 135 2.40 7.37 2.56
CA ALA A 135 1.96 5.99 2.72
C ALA A 135 0.79 5.86 3.72
N LEU A 136 0.88 6.57 4.85
CA LEU A 136 -0.22 6.64 5.83
C LEU A 136 -1.44 7.40 5.31
N GLY A 137 -1.25 8.39 4.43
CA GLY A 137 -2.34 9.10 3.75
C GLY A 137 -3.10 8.16 2.81
N PHE A 138 -2.37 7.39 2.00
CA PHE A 138 -2.96 6.40 1.09
C PHE A 138 -3.71 5.30 1.86
N SER A 139 -3.13 4.80 2.95
CA SER A 139 -3.77 3.78 3.80
C SER A 139 -5.13 4.20 4.36
N ARG A 140 -5.31 5.48 4.68
CA ARG A 140 -6.57 6.02 5.24
C ARG A 140 -7.63 6.31 4.19
N LEU A 141 -7.24 6.86 3.03
CA LEU A 141 -8.16 7.30 1.98
C LEU A 141 -9.03 6.13 1.46
N ILE A 142 -8.43 4.95 1.33
CA ILE A 142 -9.11 3.76 0.79
C ILE A 142 -10.04 3.09 1.80
N ASN A 143 -9.65 3.06 3.09
CA ASN A 143 -10.51 2.54 4.14
C ASN A 143 -11.81 3.36 4.28
N GLN A 144 -11.73 4.68 4.06
CA GLN A 144 -12.91 5.53 4.02
C GLN A 144 -13.80 5.23 2.81
N ILE A 145 -13.24 5.06 1.61
CA ILE A 145 -14.00 4.70 0.39
C ILE A 145 -14.74 3.37 0.56
N SER A 146 -14.10 2.36 1.15
CA SER A 146 -14.71 1.05 1.43
C SER A 146 -15.90 1.15 2.39
N SER A 147 -15.85 2.05 3.38
CA SER A 147 -16.94 2.26 4.34
C SER A 147 -18.14 3.05 3.80
N THR A 148 -18.00 3.72 2.65
CA THR A 148 -19.05 4.58 2.05
C THR A 148 -19.99 3.86 1.06
N LEU A 149 -19.70 2.62 0.66
CA LEU A 149 -20.62 1.84 -0.18
C LEU A 149 -21.69 1.15 0.69
N THR A 150 -22.65 1.93 1.17
CA THR A 150 -23.84 1.37 1.85
C THR A 150 -24.84 0.82 0.81
N PRO A 151 -25.71 -0.13 1.18
CA PRO A 151 -26.80 -0.58 0.32
C PRO A 151 -27.67 0.56 -0.24
N GLU A 152 -27.80 1.67 0.47
CA GLU A 152 -28.51 2.86 -0.01
C GLU A 152 -27.79 3.56 -1.16
N SER A 153 -26.46 3.62 -1.13
CA SER A 153 -25.67 4.21 -2.23
C SER A 153 -25.76 3.39 -3.52
N LEU A 154 -25.82 2.06 -3.40
CA LEU A 154 -26.01 1.15 -4.53
C LEU A 154 -27.42 1.30 -5.14
N ALA A 155 -28.45 1.44 -4.30
CA ALA A 155 -29.83 1.64 -4.76
C ALA A 155 -30.04 2.97 -5.53
N VAL A 156 -29.26 4.01 -5.22
CA VAL A 156 -29.26 5.27 -5.97
C VAL A 156 -28.57 5.13 -7.32
N ILE A 157 -27.43 4.43 -7.38
CA ILE A 157 -26.71 4.15 -8.64
C ILE A 157 -27.58 3.31 -9.60
N GLU A 158 -28.27 2.29 -9.08
CA GLU A 158 -29.21 1.48 -9.88
C GLU A 158 -30.35 2.32 -10.44
N LYS A 159 -30.93 3.24 -9.64
CA LYS A 159 -31.99 4.15 -10.11
C LYS A 159 -31.52 5.10 -11.21
N LEU A 160 -30.32 5.67 -11.08
CA LEU A 160 -29.78 6.60 -12.07
C LEU A 160 -29.48 5.90 -13.42
N ASN A 161 -28.97 4.68 -13.38
CA ASN A 161 -28.71 3.87 -14.57
C ASN A 161 -30.00 3.41 -15.25
N GLN A 162 -31.09 3.20 -14.50
CA GLN A 162 -32.41 2.87 -15.04
C GLN A 162 -33.13 4.07 -15.70
N THR A 163 -32.79 5.31 -15.31
CA THR A 163 -33.44 6.52 -15.84
C THR A 163 -32.82 7.12 -17.11
N GLY A 164 -31.71 6.57 -17.62
CA GLY A 164 -31.25 6.80 -19.00
C GLY A 164 -31.08 8.26 -19.46
N ILE A 165 -30.52 9.17 -18.65
CA ILE A 165 -30.16 10.52 -19.14
C ILE A 165 -28.80 10.45 -19.83
N THR A 166 -28.80 10.24 -21.15
CA THR A 166 -27.63 10.46 -22.00
C THR A 166 -27.34 11.95 -22.15
N LYS A 167 -26.06 12.35 -22.06
CA LYS A 167 -25.56 13.73 -22.25
C LYS A 167 -25.74 14.25 -23.70
N SER A 168 -26.93 14.21 -24.29
CA SER A 168 -27.21 14.78 -25.60
C SER A 168 -28.22 15.93 -25.62
N ASP A 169 -28.79 16.32 -24.49
CA ASP A 169 -29.86 17.33 -24.46
C ASP A 169 -29.49 18.62 -23.68
N ILE A 170 -28.34 19.22 -24.04
CA ILE A 170 -28.12 20.68 -23.96
C ILE A 170 -27.51 21.13 -25.28
#